data_AF-A0A162EP61-F1
#
_entry.id   AF-A0A162EP61-F1
#
_cell.length_a   1.000
_cell.length_b   1.000
_cell.length_c   1.000
_cell.angle_alpha   90.00
_cell.angle_beta   90.00
_cell.angle_gamma   90.00
#
_symmetry.space_group_name_H-M   'P 1'
#
loop_
_entity.id
_entity.type
_entity.pdbx_description
1 polymer ?
#
loop_
_entity_poly.entity_id
_entity_poly.type
_entity_poly.pdbx_seq_one_letter_code
_entity_poly.pdbx_strand_id
1 'polypeptide(L)'
;MKKKPLFALILLFFFIFVWNTYDTLTYSFEESSFPGAPGERYSTVTSPKKTFTAFAYTYSGGGAAGFVNVSVEIKNKTTEETHTIYYGDEILGFKMSWLNEETIEISDSYRKVILNVKEDIFDYMGSACRSLKMKSQYRNCYHD
;
A
#
# COMPACT_ATOMS: atom_id res chain seq x y z
N MET A 1 42.54 23.99 12.60
CA MET A 1 42.07 22.62 12.24
C MET A 1 40.57 22.66 11.91
N LYS A 2 40.21 22.59 10.62
CA LYS A 2 38.82 22.57 10.11
C LYS A 2 38.16 21.18 10.30
N LYS A 3 38.13 20.64 11.53
CA LYS A 3 37.55 19.30 11.84
C LYS A 3 36.03 19.32 12.10
N LYS A 4 35.47 20.49 12.38
CA LYS A 4 34.02 20.69 12.62
C LYS A 4 33.10 20.29 11.44
N PRO A 5 33.43 20.51 10.15
CA PRO A 5 32.55 20.09 9.06
C PRO A 5 32.53 18.57 8.86
N LEU A 6 33.65 17.87 9.13
CA LEU A 6 33.72 16.41 8.96
C LEU A 6 32.87 15.67 10.01
N PHE A 7 32.91 16.11 11.26
CA PHE A 7 32.09 15.52 12.33
C PHE A 7 30.60 15.79 12.10
N ALA A 8 30.24 16.99 11.64
CA ALA A 8 28.86 17.32 11.27
C ALA A 8 28.37 16.47 10.08
N LEU A 9 29.22 16.21 9.08
CA LEU A 9 28.91 15.33 7.94
C LEU A 9 28.66 13.88 8.37
N ILE A 10 29.47 13.35 9.31
CA ILE A 10 29.29 12.00 9.85
C ILE A 10 27.98 11.89 10.62
N LEU A 11 27.65 12.88 11.45
CA LEU A 11 26.37 12.91 12.17
C LEU A 11 25.18 12.98 11.20
N LEU A 12 25.26 13.82 10.17
CA LEU A 12 24.23 13.90 9.13
C LEU A 12 24.04 12.55 8.43
N PHE A 13 25.14 11.90 8.04
CA PHE A 13 25.10 10.60 7.38
C PHE A 13 24.51 9.51 8.30
N PHE A 14 24.87 9.54 9.58
CA PHE A 14 24.29 8.63 10.58
C PHE A 14 22.79 8.86 10.77
N PHE A 15 22.34 10.13 10.83
CA PHE A 15 20.91 10.44 10.92
C PHE A 15 20.13 9.97 9.69
N ILE A 16 20.65 10.20 8.49
CA ILE A 16 20.04 9.71 7.25
C ILE A 16 19.99 8.17 7.26
N PHE A 17 21.08 7.51 7.66
CA PHE A 17 21.13 6.05 7.75
C PHE A 17 20.10 5.50 8.73
N VAL A 18 20.05 6.04 9.96
CA VAL A 18 19.07 5.65 10.99
C VAL A 18 17.64 5.87 10.48
N TRP A 19 17.36 7.02 9.88
CA TRP A 19 16.05 7.34 9.32
C TRP A 19 15.62 6.31 8.25
N ASN A 20 16.48 6.04 7.26
CA ASN A 20 16.18 5.07 6.21
C ASN A 20 16.01 3.64 6.76
N THR A 21 16.82 3.24 7.75
CA THR A 21 16.64 1.94 8.42
C THR A 21 15.36 1.85 9.22
N TYR A 22 14.93 2.95 9.85
CA TYR A 22 13.67 3.00 10.58
C TYR A 22 12.50 2.80 9.61
N ASP A 23 12.44 3.58 8.53
CA ASP A 23 11.37 3.48 7.52
C ASP A 23 11.26 2.07 6.91
N THR A 24 12.39 1.42 6.60
CA THR A 24 12.39 0.04 6.08
C THR A 24 11.93 -1.01 7.09
N LEU A 25 12.13 -0.77 8.39
CA LEU A 25 11.71 -1.69 9.46
C LEU A 25 10.28 -1.43 9.92
N THR A 26 9.78 -0.21 9.86
CA THR A 26 8.48 0.17 10.44
C THR A 26 7.37 0.40 9.43
N TYR A 27 7.68 0.45 8.12
CA TYR A 27 6.68 0.69 7.07
C TYR A 27 5.40 -0.11 7.32
N SER A 28 4.27 0.59 7.31
CA SER A 28 2.93 0.03 7.33
C SER A 28 2.02 0.90 6.51
N PHE A 29 0.99 0.29 5.93
CA PHE A 29 -0.14 0.98 5.35
C PHE A 29 -1.03 1.53 6.47
N GLU A 30 -0.56 2.57 7.16
CA GLU A 30 -1.48 3.38 7.96
C GLU A 30 -2.18 4.35 7.03
N GLU A 31 -3.49 4.52 7.19
CA GLU A 31 -4.28 5.45 6.37
C GLU A 31 -3.69 6.87 6.36
N SER A 32 -3.11 7.30 7.49
CA SER A 32 -2.39 8.56 7.67
C SER A 32 -1.15 8.73 6.78
N SER A 33 -0.61 7.63 6.26
CA SER A 33 0.59 7.62 5.41
C SER A 33 0.28 7.96 3.95
N PHE A 34 -0.99 8.03 3.56
CA PHE A 34 -1.38 8.33 2.18
C PHE A 34 -1.57 9.84 1.97
N PRO A 35 -1.06 10.40 0.85
CA PRO A 35 -1.38 11.77 0.45
C PRO A 35 -2.89 11.95 0.30
N GLY A 36 -3.45 12.97 0.95
CA GLY A 36 -4.90 13.27 0.86
C GLY A 36 -5.78 12.46 1.81
N ALA A 37 -5.22 11.85 2.86
CA ALA A 37 -5.96 11.19 3.94
C ALA A 37 -6.82 12.16 4.79
N PRO A 38 -7.95 11.71 5.36
CA PRO A 38 -8.50 10.36 5.30
C PRO A 38 -9.09 10.02 3.91
N GLY A 39 -9.06 8.74 3.55
CA GLY A 39 -9.60 8.27 2.27
C GLY A 39 -11.12 8.22 2.31
N GLU A 40 -11.77 8.45 1.17
CA GLU A 40 -13.22 8.26 1.04
C GLU A 40 -13.52 6.85 0.56
N ARG A 41 -14.42 6.14 1.25
CA ARG A 41 -14.83 4.80 0.82
C ARG A 41 -15.55 4.89 -0.52
N TYR A 42 -14.94 4.30 -1.54
CA TYR A 42 -15.40 4.38 -2.92
C TYR A 42 -16.20 3.14 -3.35
N SER A 43 -15.73 1.95 -3.00
CA SER A 43 -16.36 0.70 -3.44
C SER A 43 -16.19 -0.41 -2.42
N THR A 44 -17.08 -1.41 -2.48
CA THR A 44 -17.07 -2.57 -1.59
C THR A 44 -17.53 -3.80 -2.34
N VAL A 45 -16.74 -4.88 -2.30
CA VAL A 45 -17.10 -6.17 -2.90
C VAL A 45 -16.85 -7.31 -1.93
N THR A 46 -17.81 -8.22 -1.79
CA THR A 46 -17.69 -9.39 -0.91
C THR A 46 -17.34 -10.62 -1.74
N SER A 47 -16.42 -11.44 -1.22
CA SER A 47 -16.02 -12.73 -1.80
C SER A 47 -17.21 -13.71 -1.94
N PRO A 48 -17.15 -14.68 -2.87
CA PRO A 48 -18.24 -15.63 -3.14
C PRO A 48 -18.82 -16.36 -1.93
N LYS A 49 -17.97 -16.90 -1.04
CA LYS A 49 -18.35 -17.57 0.22
C LYS A 49 -18.44 -16.61 1.40
N LYS A 50 -18.21 -15.31 1.15
CA LYS A 50 -18.36 -14.21 2.09
C LYS A 50 -17.36 -14.21 3.24
N THR A 51 -16.24 -14.94 3.15
CA THR A 51 -15.20 -14.90 4.19
C THR A 51 -14.49 -13.56 4.21
N PHE A 52 -14.31 -12.94 3.05
CA PHE A 52 -13.64 -11.65 2.89
C PHE A 52 -14.55 -10.56 2.32
N THR A 53 -14.38 -9.33 2.80
CA THR A 53 -14.88 -8.12 2.14
C THR A 53 -13.71 -7.23 1.76
N ALA A 54 -13.66 -6.81 0.50
CA ALA A 54 -12.72 -5.80 0.03
C ALA A 54 -13.36 -4.41 0.08
N PHE A 55 -12.65 -3.44 0.63
CA PHE A 55 -13.01 -2.03 0.66
C PHE A 55 -11.98 -1.23 -0.12
N ALA A 56 -12.43 -0.46 -1.10
CA ALA A 56 -11.57 0.48 -1.81
C ALA A 56 -11.78 1.89 -1.26
N TYR A 57 -10.69 2.59 -0.97
CA TYR A 57 -10.70 3.99 -0.57
C TYR A 57 -9.96 4.84 -1.59
N THR A 58 -10.57 5.95 -1.97
CA THR A 58 -9.95 6.94 -2.85
C THR A 58 -9.43 8.10 -2.02
N TYR A 59 -8.19 8.49 -2.27
CA TYR A 59 -7.57 9.68 -1.70
C TYR A 59 -7.48 10.71 -2.81
N SER A 60 -7.88 11.95 -2.49
CA SER A 60 -7.86 13.03 -3.46
C SER A 60 -6.41 13.31 -3.89
N GLY A 61 -6.04 12.85 -5.09
CA GLY A 61 -4.81 13.24 -5.75
C GLY A 61 -4.98 14.67 -6.23
N GLY A 62 -4.28 15.61 -5.62
CA GLY A 62 -4.47 17.07 -5.78
C GLY A 62 -4.07 17.66 -7.15
N GLY A 63 -4.57 17.11 -8.26
CA GLY A 63 -4.29 17.58 -9.62
C GLY A 63 -5.54 17.73 -10.50
N ALA A 64 -5.50 18.66 -11.44
CA ALA A 64 -6.61 19.00 -12.35
C ALA A 64 -7.01 17.89 -13.36
N ALA A 65 -6.27 16.78 -13.39
CA ALA A 65 -6.44 15.70 -14.38
C ALA A 65 -7.36 14.57 -13.92
N GLY A 66 -7.90 14.61 -12.69
CA GLY A 66 -8.90 13.65 -12.20
C GLY A 66 -8.36 12.28 -11.82
N PHE A 67 -7.04 12.12 -11.70
CA PHE A 67 -6.42 10.93 -11.11
C PHE A 67 -6.61 10.91 -9.59
N VAL A 68 -6.74 9.72 -9.03
CA VAL A 68 -6.87 9.50 -7.58
C VAL A 68 -5.90 8.44 -7.12
N ASN A 69 -5.57 8.46 -5.83
CA ASN A 69 -4.82 7.36 -5.23
C ASN A 69 -5.83 6.39 -4.65
N VAL A 70 -5.58 5.09 -4.74
CA VAL A 70 -6.50 4.06 -4.28
C VAL A 70 -5.78 3.08 -3.37
N SER A 71 -6.34 2.86 -2.18
CA SER A 71 -5.99 1.71 -1.35
C SER A 71 -7.12 0.67 -1.37
N VAL A 72 -6.77 -0.61 -1.24
CA VAL A 72 -7.74 -1.69 -1.02
C VAL A 72 -7.40 -2.43 0.25
N GLU A 73 -8.35 -2.41 1.18
CA GLU A 73 -8.32 -3.16 2.43
C GLU A 73 -9.18 -4.41 2.32
N ILE A 74 -8.70 -5.51 2.88
CA ILE A 74 -9.43 -6.75 3.03
C ILE A 74 -9.76 -6.94 4.49
N LYS A 75 -11.06 -7.12 4.78
CA LYS A 75 -11.55 -7.55 6.08
C LYS A 75 -11.94 -9.02 6.03
N ASN A 76 -11.33 -9.82 6.90
CA ASN A 76 -11.77 -11.18 7.16
C ASN A 76 -12.95 -11.16 8.15
N LYS A 77 -14.12 -11.66 7.75
CA LYS A 77 -15.33 -11.66 8.59
C LYS A 77 -15.30 -12.70 9.71
N THR A 78 -14.38 -13.66 9.65
CA THR A 78 -14.24 -14.69 10.68
C THR A 78 -13.30 -14.23 11.79
N THR A 79 -12.17 -13.62 11.43
CA THR A 79 -11.18 -13.14 12.42
C THR A 79 -11.36 -11.66 12.78
N GLU A 80 -12.18 -10.93 12.04
CA GLU A 80 -12.32 -9.46 12.10
C GLU A 80 -11.03 -8.68 11.78
N GLU A 81 -9.96 -9.39 11.39
CA GLU A 81 -8.70 -8.79 10.96
C GLU A 81 -8.88 -8.04 9.66
N THR A 82 -8.19 -6.89 9.55
CA THR A 82 -8.19 -6.04 8.37
C THR A 82 -6.75 -5.75 7.97
N HIS A 83 -6.46 -5.83 6.68
CA HIS A 83 -5.14 -5.55 6.14
C HIS A 83 -5.22 -4.99 4.71
N THR A 84 -4.26 -4.14 4.36
CA THR A 84 -4.17 -3.50 3.04
C THR A 84 -3.39 -4.39 2.09
N ILE A 85 -3.95 -4.68 0.92
CA ILE A 85 -3.34 -5.55 -0.10
C ILE A 85 -2.94 -4.78 -1.37
N TYR A 86 -3.38 -3.54 -1.52
CA TYR A 86 -3.16 -2.75 -2.73
C TYR A 86 -3.02 -1.28 -2.38
N TYR A 87 -2.00 -0.64 -2.93
CA TYR A 87 -1.92 0.81 -3.06
C TYR A 87 -1.52 1.18 -4.49
N GLY A 88 -2.36 1.97 -5.14
CA GLY A 88 -2.14 2.51 -6.47
C GLY A 88 -2.09 4.02 -6.47
N ASP A 89 -1.12 4.59 -7.18
CA ASP A 89 -0.99 6.02 -7.43
C ASP A 89 -1.49 6.34 -8.84
N GLU A 90 -1.98 7.56 -9.03
CA GLU A 90 -2.44 8.08 -10.33
C GLU A 90 -3.46 7.17 -11.06
N ILE A 91 -4.47 6.70 -10.33
CA ILE A 91 -5.45 5.73 -10.81
C ILE A 91 -6.58 6.42 -11.60
N LEU A 92 -6.92 5.84 -12.76
CA LEU A 92 -8.06 6.22 -13.59
C LEU A 92 -8.93 5.00 -13.94
N GLY A 93 -10.23 5.07 -13.66
CA GLY A 93 -11.16 3.99 -14.02
C GLY A 93 -11.01 2.72 -13.17
N PHE A 94 -10.77 2.89 -11.86
CA PHE A 94 -10.61 1.81 -10.90
C PHE A 94 -11.78 0.80 -10.93
N LYS A 95 -11.44 -0.48 -10.93
CA LYS A 95 -12.37 -1.60 -10.78
C LYS A 95 -11.75 -2.67 -9.88
N MET A 96 -12.60 -3.36 -9.13
CA MET A 96 -12.20 -4.54 -8.38
C MET A 96 -13.28 -5.63 -8.46
N SER A 97 -12.87 -6.88 -8.60
CA SER A 97 -13.80 -8.01 -8.63
C SER A 97 -13.14 -9.30 -8.12
N TRP A 98 -13.91 -10.15 -7.46
CA TRP A 98 -13.42 -11.44 -6.99
C TRP A 98 -13.40 -12.46 -8.14
N LEU A 99 -12.24 -13.11 -8.35
CA LEU A 99 -12.12 -14.23 -9.29
C LEU A 99 -12.50 -15.56 -8.63
N ASN A 100 -12.20 -15.69 -7.33
CA ASN A 100 -12.61 -16.80 -6.48
C ASN A 100 -12.67 -16.31 -5.01
N GLU A 101 -12.68 -17.22 -4.04
CA GLU A 101 -12.78 -16.85 -2.62
C GLU A 101 -11.63 -16.01 -2.09
N GLU A 102 -10.41 -16.29 -2.57
CA GLU A 102 -9.18 -15.76 -2.00
C GLU A 102 -8.40 -14.93 -3.02
N THR A 103 -8.90 -14.81 -4.25
CA THR A 103 -8.23 -14.09 -5.33
C THR A 103 -9.11 -12.96 -5.83
N ILE A 104 -8.58 -11.74 -5.79
CA ILE A 104 -9.21 -10.54 -6.29
C ILE A 104 -8.43 -9.99 -7.49
N GLU A 105 -9.15 -9.56 -8.50
CA GLU A 105 -8.63 -8.78 -9.62
C GLU A 105 -8.88 -7.30 -9.33
N ILE A 106 -7.83 -6.49 -9.41
CA ILE A 106 -7.87 -5.04 -9.31
C ILE A 106 -7.32 -4.48 -10.62
N SER A 107 -8.03 -3.55 -11.23
CA SER A 107 -7.64 -2.98 -12.51
C SER A 107 -7.96 -1.49 -12.60
N ASP A 108 -7.23 -0.80 -13.44
CA ASP A 108 -7.51 0.56 -13.87
C ASP A 108 -7.51 0.62 -15.42
N SER A 109 -7.47 1.82 -16.00
CA SER A 109 -7.49 2.01 -17.45
C SER A 109 -6.22 1.48 -18.16
N TYR A 110 -5.14 1.25 -17.43
CA TYR A 110 -3.82 0.90 -17.95
C TYR A 110 -3.28 -0.43 -17.42
N ARG A 111 -3.70 -0.83 -16.21
CA ARG A 111 -3.10 -1.94 -15.47
C ARG A 111 -4.15 -2.91 -14.94
N LYS A 112 -3.70 -4.14 -14.76
CA LYS A 112 -4.47 -5.20 -14.10
C LYS A 112 -3.54 -6.01 -13.22
N VAL A 113 -3.93 -6.18 -11.97
CA VAL A 113 -3.22 -6.95 -10.95
C VAL A 113 -4.16 -8.00 -10.38
N ILE A 114 -3.67 -9.22 -10.21
CA ILE A 114 -4.41 -10.33 -9.59
C ILE A 114 -3.67 -10.67 -8.30
N LEU A 115 -4.38 -10.63 -7.17
CA LEU A 115 -3.80 -10.80 -5.84
C LEU A 115 -4.52 -11.91 -5.08
N ASN A 116 -3.75 -12.82 -4.48
CA ASN A 116 -4.23 -13.64 -3.38
C ASN A 116 -4.30 -12.78 -2.11
N VAL A 117 -5.49 -12.61 -1.56
CA VAL A 117 -5.73 -11.68 -0.44
C VAL A 117 -5.06 -12.06 0.88
N LYS A 118 -4.51 -13.28 1.00
CA LYS A 118 -3.76 -13.72 2.19
C LYS A 118 -2.26 -13.58 2.04
N GLU A 119 -1.75 -13.66 0.83
CA GLU A 119 -0.32 -13.84 0.56
C GLU A 119 0.30 -12.70 -0.23
N ASP A 120 -0.51 -11.95 -0.98
CA ASP A 120 -0.02 -11.00 -1.96
C ASP A 120 -0.29 -9.56 -1.55
N ILE A 121 0.62 -8.68 -1.95
CA ILE A 121 0.46 -7.24 -1.83
C ILE A 121 0.98 -6.53 -3.08
N PHE A 122 0.31 -5.45 -3.47
CA PHE A 122 0.75 -4.52 -4.50
C PHE A 122 0.97 -3.13 -3.89
N ASP A 123 2.12 -2.53 -4.18
CA ASP A 123 2.42 -1.14 -3.82
C ASP A 123 3.07 -0.46 -5.00
N TYR A 124 2.40 0.54 -5.58
CA TYR A 124 2.92 1.27 -6.73
C TYR A 124 4.34 1.80 -6.55
N MET A 125 4.70 2.29 -5.34
CA MET A 125 6.04 2.83 -5.07
C MET A 125 7.07 1.76 -4.62
N GLY A 126 6.61 0.52 -4.44
CA GLY A 126 7.42 -0.62 -3.99
C GLY A 126 8.00 -0.47 -2.58
N SER A 127 7.56 0.51 -1.79
CA SER A 127 8.00 0.72 -0.41
C SER A 127 7.63 -0.46 0.47
N ALA A 128 6.43 -1.01 0.30
CA ALA A 128 6.02 -2.26 0.94
C ALA A 128 6.96 -3.41 0.56
N CYS A 129 7.35 -3.52 -0.71
CA CYS A 129 8.23 -4.60 -1.18
C CYS A 129 9.66 -4.49 -0.64
N ARG A 130 10.10 -3.30 -0.24
CA ARG A 130 11.39 -3.08 0.41
C ARG A 130 11.35 -3.30 1.93
N SER A 131 10.16 -3.21 2.53
CA SER A 131 9.98 -3.35 3.98
C SER A 131 10.21 -4.78 4.47
N LEU A 132 11.03 -4.93 5.51
CA LEU A 132 11.23 -6.22 6.17
C LEU A 132 9.97 -6.68 6.92
N LYS A 133 9.22 -5.73 7.50
CA LYS A 133 7.95 -6.00 8.19
C LYS A 133 6.88 -6.49 7.23
N MET A 134 6.78 -5.93 6.03
CA MET A 134 5.82 -6.42 5.04
C MET A 134 6.24 -7.78 4.49
N LYS A 135 7.53 -8.04 4.28
CA LYS A 135 8.05 -9.35 3.84
C LYS A 135 7.78 -10.49 4.82
N SER A 136 7.53 -10.20 6.10
CA SER A 136 7.12 -11.23 7.06
C SER A 136 5.61 -11.49 7.07
N GLN A 137 4.82 -10.56 6.53
CA GLN A 137 3.35 -10.63 6.49
C GLN A 137 2.83 -11.16 5.14
N TYR A 138 3.50 -10.78 4.04
CA TYR A 138 3.13 -11.15 2.68
C TYR A 138 4.23 -11.99 2.04
N ARG A 139 3.80 -12.98 1.28
CA ARG A 139 4.69 -13.90 0.55
C ARG A 139 5.15 -13.28 -0.76
N ASN A 140 4.23 -12.68 -1.52
CA ASN A 140 4.54 -12.06 -2.80
C ASN A 140 4.27 -10.56 -2.72
N CYS A 141 5.17 -9.77 -3.30
CA CYS A 141 5.01 -8.32 -3.38
C CYS A 141 5.26 -7.85 -4.81
N TYR A 142 4.33 -7.07 -5.34
CA TYR A 142 4.34 -6.54 -6.69
C TYR A 142 4.39 -5.00 -6.65
N HIS A 143 5.03 -4.41 -7.64
CA HIS A 143 5.08 -2.97 -7.85
C HIS A 143 5.33 -2.68 -9.34
N ASP A 144 5.12 -1.43 -9.74
CA ASP A 144 5.49 -0.94 -11.08
C ASP A 144 6.94 -0.42 -11.15
#